data_AF-J0QUL6-F1
#
_entry.id   AF-J0QUL6-F1
#
_cell.length_a   1.000
_cell.length_b   1.000
_cell.length_c   1.000
_cell.angle_alpha   90.00
_cell.angle_beta   90.00
_cell.angle_gamma   90.00
#
_symmetry.space_group_name_H-M   'P 1'
#
loop_
_entity.id
_entity.type
_entity.pdbx_description
1 polymer ?
#
loop_
_entity_poly.entity_id
_entity_poly.type
_entity_poly.pdbx_seq_one_letter_code
_entity_poly.pdbx_strand_id
1 'polypeptide(L)'
;MTNNTSKNIIFIVIMLLLTALIVSNPSYAASAGSGLGKIDDVLQSVVDMMTGGTARLIAIICVAAVGIGWMYGFIDLRKAAYCIIGIGIVFGAPTLVGKLMGTSTT
;
A
#
# COMPACT_ATOMS: atom_id res chain seq x y z
N MET A 1 -2.05 -5.55 42.56
CA MET A 1 -1.58 -6.59 41.62
C MET A 1 -2.59 -6.70 40.49
N THR A 2 -2.40 -5.95 39.39
CA THR A 2 -3.37 -5.96 38.29
C THR A 2 -3.25 -7.28 37.54
N ASN A 3 -4.28 -8.11 37.71
CA ASN A 3 -4.41 -9.43 37.12
C ASN A 3 -4.10 -9.39 35.61
N ASN A 4 -3.25 -10.29 35.15
CA ASN A 4 -2.80 -10.38 33.74
C ASN A 4 -3.98 -10.43 32.75
N THR A 5 -5.12 -10.96 33.18
CA THR A 5 -6.37 -10.99 32.42
C THR A 5 -6.91 -9.59 32.09
N SER A 6 -6.81 -8.63 33.02
CA SER A 6 -7.27 -7.25 32.81
C SER A 6 -6.37 -6.50 31.82
N LYS A 7 -5.05 -6.73 31.86
CA LYS A 7 -4.09 -6.17 30.89
C LYS A 7 -4.34 -6.71 29.47
N ASN A 8 -4.62 -8.00 29.33
CA ASN A 8 -4.93 -8.58 28.01
C ASN A 8 -6.24 -8.06 27.42
N ILE A 9 -7.28 -7.89 28.25
CA ILE A 9 -8.55 -7.29 27.80
C ILE A 9 -8.34 -5.85 27.34
N ILE A 10 -7.57 -5.06 28.09
CA ILE A 10 -7.27 -3.66 27.71
C ILE A 10 -6.48 -3.59 26.40
N PHE A 11 -5.53 -4.50 26.18
CA PHE A 11 -4.76 -4.56 24.93
C PHE A 11 -5.63 -4.95 23.72
N ILE A 12 -6.55 -5.90 23.89
CA ILE A 12 -7.51 -6.29 22.86
C ILE A 12 -8.48 -5.16 22.52
N VAL A 13 -9.00 -4.45 23.52
CA VAL A 13 -9.91 -3.31 23.30
C VAL A 13 -9.19 -2.17 22.57
N ILE A 14 -7.93 -1.89 22.92
CA ILE A 14 -7.11 -0.89 22.23
C ILE A 14 -6.82 -1.29 20.78
N MET A 15 -6.48 -2.55 20.52
CA MET A 15 -6.28 -3.04 19.15
C MET A 15 -7.56 -2.98 18.32
N LEU A 16 -8.70 -3.38 18.89
CA LEU A 16 -9.99 -3.31 18.21
C LEU A 16 -10.38 -1.87 17.87
N LEU A 17 -10.15 -0.94 18.80
CA LEU A 17 -10.39 0.50 18.59
C LEU A 17 -9.46 1.06 17.50
N LEU A 18 -8.19 0.62 17.49
CA LEU A 18 -7.21 1.02 16.48
C LEU A 18 -7.61 0.50 15.10
N THR A 19 -8.03 -0.77 14.99
CA THR A 19 -8.57 -1.34 13.75
C THR A 19 -9.84 -0.63 13.29
N ALA A 20 -10.75 -0.26 14.21
CA ALA A 20 -11.95 0.50 13.90
C ALA A 20 -11.61 1.90 13.38
N LEU A 21 -10.60 2.57 13.93
CA LEU A 21 -10.12 3.87 13.41
C LEU A 21 -9.53 3.75 12.00
N ILE A 22 -8.80 2.67 11.71
CA ILE A 22 -8.23 2.39 10.38
C ILE A 22 -9.33 2.04 9.35
N VAL A 23 -10.40 1.38 9.79
CA VAL A 23 -11.58 1.09 8.95
C VAL A 23 -12.48 2.32 8.77
N SER A 24 -12.42 3.31 9.67
CA SER A 24 -13.22 4.54 9.61
C SER A 24 -12.75 5.55 8.56
N ASN A 25 -11.83 5.18 7.67
CA ASN A 25 -11.53 5.98 6.49
C ASN A 25 -12.80 6.10 5.62
N PRO A 26 -13.31 7.32 5.35
CA PRO A 26 -14.52 7.56 4.55
C PRO A 26 -14.37 7.21 3.05
N SER A 27 -13.45 6.32 2.69
CA SER A 27 -13.14 5.94 1.31
C SER A 27 -13.90 4.71 0.80
N TYR A 28 -14.78 4.10 1.60
CA TYR A 28 -15.48 2.85 1.22
C TYR A 28 -17.01 2.95 1.06
N ALA A 29 -17.64 4.12 1.24
CA ALA A 29 -19.10 4.20 1.25
C ALA A 29 -19.72 5.47 0.64
N ALA A 30 -19.02 6.19 -0.22
CA ALA A 30 -19.59 7.31 -0.98
C ALA A 30 -19.57 7.02 -2.48
N SER A 31 -20.36 6.04 -2.94
CA SER A 31 -20.69 5.95 -4.37
C SER A 31 -22.03 5.27 -4.59
N ALA A 32 -23.10 5.96 -4.22
CA ALA A 32 -24.44 5.68 -4.74
C ALA A 32 -24.55 6.31 -6.14
N GLY A 33 -24.45 5.52 -7.20
CA GLY A 33 -24.73 5.98 -8.56
C GLY A 33 -24.55 4.92 -9.64
N SER A 34 -25.64 4.40 -10.18
CA SER A 34 -25.71 3.33 -11.19
C SER A 34 -24.97 3.63 -12.51
N GLY A 35 -24.11 2.71 -12.99
CA GLY A 35 -23.55 2.68 -14.36
C GLY A 35 -22.13 2.09 -14.46
N LEU A 36 -21.76 1.49 -15.59
CA LEU A 36 -20.43 0.86 -15.83
C LEU A 36 -19.25 1.84 -15.66
N GLY A 37 -19.47 3.16 -15.76
CA GLY A 37 -18.45 4.17 -15.44
C GLY A 37 -18.02 4.20 -13.97
N LYS A 38 -18.70 3.47 -13.06
CA LYS A 38 -18.31 3.33 -11.66
C LYS A 38 -17.18 2.32 -11.47
N ILE A 39 -17.10 1.30 -12.34
CA ILE A 39 -16.01 0.33 -12.24
C ILE A 39 -14.70 0.99 -12.63
N ASP A 40 -14.69 1.80 -13.70
CA ASP A 40 -13.52 2.53 -14.15
C ASP A 40 -12.99 3.50 -13.07
N ASP A 41 -13.89 4.24 -12.42
CA ASP A 41 -13.57 5.17 -11.33
C ASP A 41 -13.03 4.48 -10.07
N VAL A 42 -13.58 3.31 -9.73
CA VAL A 42 -13.09 2.47 -8.62
C VAL A 42 -11.72 1.87 -8.96
N LEU A 43 -11.52 1.37 -10.19
CA LEU A 43 -10.23 0.85 -10.63
C LEU A 43 -9.16 1.95 -10.65
N GLN A 44 -9.51 3.15 -11.13
CA GLN A 44 -8.62 4.30 -11.13
C GLN A 44 -8.26 4.74 -9.71
N SER A 45 -9.24 4.80 -8.81
CA SER A 45 -9.02 5.10 -7.38
C SER A 45 -8.09 4.07 -6.72
N VAL A 46 -8.21 2.79 -7.06
CA VAL A 46 -7.32 1.75 -6.55
C VAL A 46 -5.90 1.93 -7.10
N VAL A 47 -5.75 2.19 -8.40
CA VAL A 47 -4.44 2.48 -9.01
C VAL A 47 -3.81 3.70 -8.34
N ASP A 48 -4.55 4.79 -8.18
CA ASP A 48 -4.07 6.02 -7.53
C ASP A 48 -3.70 5.80 -6.05
N MET A 49 -4.41 4.94 -5.33
CA MET A 49 -4.00 4.53 -3.98
C MET A 49 -2.70 3.71 -3.98
N MET A 50 -2.50 2.84 -4.98
CA MET A 50 -1.29 2.02 -5.11
C MET A 50 -0.06 2.78 -5.62
N THR A 51 -0.24 3.81 -6.45
CA THR A 51 0.85 4.59 -7.05
C THR A 51 1.00 6.00 -6.46
N GLY A 52 0.10 6.39 -5.56
CA GLY A 52 0.07 7.72 -4.95
C GLY A 52 1.22 8.04 -3.99
N GLY A 53 1.23 9.26 -3.47
CA GLY A 53 2.31 9.78 -2.61
C GLY A 53 2.57 8.93 -1.35
N THR A 54 1.52 8.40 -0.73
CA THR A 54 1.63 7.53 0.45
C THR A 54 2.32 6.20 0.12
N ALA A 55 1.98 5.58 -1.01
CA ALA A 55 2.63 4.34 -1.45
C ALA A 55 4.12 4.55 -1.76
N ARG A 56 4.46 5.72 -2.34
CA ARG A 56 5.86 6.10 -2.57
C ARG A 56 6.65 6.23 -1.27
N LEU A 57 6.08 6.81 -0.22
CA LEU A 57 6.72 6.92 1.10
C LEU A 57 7.01 5.54 1.70
N ILE A 58 6.04 4.62 1.62
CA ILE A 58 6.19 3.25 2.10
C ILE A 58 7.29 2.52 1.30
N ALA A 59 7.32 2.69 -0.02
CA ALA A 59 8.33 2.07 -0.87
C ALA A 59 9.76 2.52 -0.50
N ILE A 60 9.96 3.82 -0.20
CA ILE A 60 11.26 4.35 0.22
C ILE A 60 11.74 3.68 1.52
N ILE A 61 10.84 3.50 2.49
CA ILE A 61 11.17 2.83 3.76
C ILE A 61 11.53 1.36 3.52
N CYS A 62 10.80 0.65 2.64
CA CYS A 62 11.13 -0.72 2.26
C CYS A 62 12.51 -0.83 1.60
N VAL A 63 12.85 0.07 0.66
CA VAL A 63 14.18 0.08 0.01
C VAL A 63 15.28 0.32 1.04
N ALA A 64 15.08 1.25 1.98
CA ALA A 64 16.04 1.51 3.04
C ALA A 64 16.25 0.27 3.92
N ALA A 65 15.19 -0.45 4.28
CA ALA A 65 15.28 -1.69 5.06
C ALA A 65 16.02 -2.81 4.31
N VAL A 66 15.79 -2.97 3.00
CA VAL A 66 16.52 -3.94 2.16
C VAL A 66 18.01 -3.60 2.08
N GLY A 67 18.36 -2.32 1.95
CA GLY A 67 19.75 -1.87 1.95
C GLY A 67 20.48 -2.22 3.25
N ILE A 68 19.83 -2.00 4.40
CA ILE A 68 20.36 -2.37 5.71
C ILE A 68 20.47 -3.90 5.84
N GLY A 69 19.45 -4.65 5.42
CA GLY A 69 19.45 -6.11 5.47
C GLY A 69 20.54 -6.75 4.60
N TRP A 70 20.92 -6.10 3.50
CA TRP A 70 22.03 -6.53 2.65
C TRP A 70 23.40 -6.27 3.31
N MET A 71 23.57 -5.16 4.01
CA MET A 71 24.81 -4.84 4.74
C MET A 71 25.12 -5.82 5.88
N TYR A 72 24.09 -6.40 6.53
CA TYR A 72 24.28 -7.41 7.58
C TYR A 72 24.52 -8.84 7.05
N GLY A 73 24.57 -9.04 5.73
CA GLY A 73 24.82 -10.35 5.11
C GLY A 73 23.69 -11.38 5.30
N PHE A 74 22.52 -10.96 5.82
CA PHE A 74 21.34 -11.82 6.02
C PHE A 74 20.54 -12.05 4.73
N ILE A 75 20.72 -11.18 3.73
CA ILE A 75 19.98 -11.20 2.46
C ILE A 75 20.98 -11.25 1.31
N ASP A 76 20.82 -12.23 0.41
CA ASP A 76 21.64 -12.37 -0.80
C ASP A 76 21.37 -11.24 -1.81
N LEU A 77 22.39 -10.84 -2.59
CA LEU A 77 22.29 -9.79 -3.63
C LEU A 77 21.11 -10.02 -4.58
N ARG A 78 20.84 -11.29 -4.88
CA ARG A 78 19.74 -11.69 -5.76
C ARG A 78 18.37 -11.42 -5.15
N LYS A 79 18.20 -11.62 -3.84
CA LYS A 79 16.96 -11.31 -3.13
C LYS A 79 16.73 -9.80 -3.03
N ALA A 80 17.79 -9.03 -2.80
CA ALA A 80 17.74 -7.57 -2.81
C ALA A 80 17.36 -7.04 -4.21
N ALA A 81 17.95 -7.59 -5.27
CA ALA A 81 17.65 -7.20 -6.65
C ALA A 81 16.18 -7.43 -7.04
N TYR A 82 15.58 -8.56 -6.64
CA TYR A 82 14.16 -8.81 -6.91
C TYR A 82 13.23 -7.76 -6.27
N CYS A 83 13.56 -7.27 -5.08
CA CYS A 83 12.77 -6.24 -4.42
C CYS A 83 12.81 -4.91 -5.20
N ILE A 84 14.00 -4.49 -5.65
CA ILE A 84 14.16 -3.25 -6.42
C ILE A 84 13.42 -3.33 -7.76
N ILE A 85 13.51 -4.48 -8.46
CA ILE A 85 12.78 -4.69 -9.71
C ILE A 85 11.26 -4.63 -9.49
N GLY A 86 10.74 -5.27 -8.44
CA GLY A 86 9.31 -5.25 -8.14
C GLY A 86 8.77 -3.84 -7.92
N ILE A 87 9.51 -3.01 -7.17
CA ILE A 87 9.14 -1.61 -6.92
C ILE A 87 9.15 -0.81 -8.24
N GLY A 88 10.17 -0.99 -9.07
CA GLY A 88 10.25 -0.35 -10.39
C GLY A 88 9.06 -0.69 -11.29
N ILE A 89 8.57 -1.94 -11.24
CA ILE A 89 7.42 -2.38 -12.03
C ILE A 89 6.12 -1.76 -11.49
N VAL A 90 5.89 -1.76 -10.17
CA VAL A 90 4.65 -1.23 -9.57
C VAL A 90 4.45 0.25 -9.90
N PHE A 91 5.51 1.07 -9.79
CA PHE A 91 5.43 2.49 -10.13
C PHE A 91 5.54 2.77 -11.64
N GLY A 92 6.16 1.87 -12.41
CA GLY A 92 6.33 2.02 -13.86
C GLY A 92 5.15 1.54 -14.71
N ALA A 93 4.33 0.60 -14.18
CA ALA A 93 3.18 0.02 -14.86
C ALA A 93 2.18 1.05 -15.44
N PRO A 94 1.70 2.07 -14.70
CA PRO A 94 0.72 3.01 -15.24
C PRO A 94 1.26 3.79 -16.46
N THR A 95 2.52 4.21 -16.42
CA THR A 95 3.17 4.92 -17.55
C THR A 95 3.34 4.00 -18.76
N LEU A 96 3.74 2.74 -18.54
CA LEU A 96 3.88 1.76 -19.62
C LEU A 96 2.54 1.51 -20.32
N VAL A 97 1.50 1.22 -19.54
CA VAL A 97 0.16 0.94 -20.08
C VAL A 97 -0.40 2.18 -20.77
N GLY A 98 -0.25 3.38 -20.19
CA GLY A 98 -0.67 4.62 -20.84
C GLY A 98 -0.02 4.84 -22.22
N LYS A 99 1.28 4.57 -22.34
CA LYS A 99 1.97 4.65 -23.66
C LYS A 99 1.45 3.61 -24.65
N LEU A 100 1.09 2.41 -24.20
CA LEU A 100 0.53 1.35 -25.04
C LEU A 100 -0.90 1.63 -25.50
N MET A 101 -1.72 2.28 -24.64
CA MET A 101 -3.08 2.69 -24.99
C MET A 101 -3.14 3.91 -25.92
N GLY A 102 -1.99 4.46 -26.31
CA GLY A 102 -1.93 5.62 -27.19
C GLY A 102 -2.38 6.93 -26.52
N THR A 103 -2.51 6.96 -25.19
CA THR A 103 -2.80 8.19 -24.44
C THR A 103 -1.52 9.04 -24.39
N SER A 104 -1.20 9.67 -25.52
CA SER A 104 -0.21 10.72 -25.61
C SER A 104 -0.85 11.97 -25.03
N THR A 105 -0.60 12.25 -23.75
CA THR A 105 -0.98 13.52 -23.13
C THR A 105 -0.38 14.67 -23.95
N THR A 106 -1.22 15.34 -24.72
CA THR A 106 -1.06 16.78 -25.00
C THR A 106 -1.74 17.56 -23.90
#